data_AF-X1PU38-F1
#
_entry.id   AF-X1PU38-F1
#
_cell.length_a   1.000
_cell.length_b   1.000
_cell.length_c   1.000
_cell.angle_alpha   90.00
_cell.angle_beta   90.00
_cell.angle_gamma   90.00
#
_symmetry.space_group_name_H-M   'P 1'
#
loop_
_entity.id
_entity.type
_entity.pdbx_description
1 polymer ?
#
loop_
_entity_poly.entity_id
_entity_poly.type
_entity_poly.pdbx_seq_one_letter_code
_entity_poly.pdbx_strand_id
1 'polypeptide(L)'
;PIPNKGICLTQISKFWFDYFKNDVQNHMVSADVAEFPTELKEYEETLDGRSMLVKKANVFPVECIVRGYISGSAWKSYQKDGTVCGIKLPEGLRESDKLDEPLFTPSTKADTGHDINISFEVLFFKN
;
A
#
# COMPACT_ATOMS: atom_id res chain seq x y z
N PRO A 1 -19.94 11.22 -3.41
CA PRO A 1 -18.50 11.21 -3.04
C PRO A 1 -18.34 11.70 -1.61
N ILE A 2 -17.30 11.27 -0.87
CA ILE A 2 -17.04 11.77 0.48
C ILE A 2 -16.27 13.10 0.39
N PRO A 3 -16.79 14.23 0.91
CA PRO A 3 -16.12 15.53 0.88
C PRO A 3 -14.71 15.43 1.49
N ASN A 4 -13.75 16.15 0.89
CA ASN A 4 -12.35 16.24 1.34
C ASN A 4 -11.57 14.94 1.48
N LYS A 5 -12.14 13.76 1.14
CA LYS A 5 -11.43 12.47 1.21
C LYS A 5 -10.10 12.51 0.46
N GLY A 6 -10.08 13.07 -0.75
CA GLY A 6 -8.84 13.19 -1.54
C GLY A 6 -7.78 14.06 -0.89
N ILE A 7 -8.20 15.14 -0.22
CA ILE A 7 -7.31 16.03 0.52
C ILE A 7 -6.70 15.26 1.70
N CYS A 8 -7.54 14.67 2.56
CA CYS A 8 -7.08 13.92 3.73
C CYS A 8 -6.11 12.80 3.36
N LEU A 9 -6.44 11.99 2.33
CA LEU A 9 -5.59 10.90 1.89
C LEU A 9 -4.25 11.39 1.31
N THR A 10 -4.26 12.50 0.59
CA THR A 10 -3.02 13.11 0.07
C THR A 10 -2.13 13.60 1.21
N GLN A 11 -2.70 14.27 2.21
CA GLN A 11 -1.92 14.76 3.36
C GLN A 11 -1.36 13.60 4.21
N ILE A 12 -2.11 12.51 4.38
CA ILE A 12 -1.61 11.29 5.04
C ILE A 12 -0.43 10.70 4.26
N SER A 13 -0.54 10.57 2.93
CA SER A 13 0.56 10.08 2.10
C SER A 13 1.79 11.00 2.17
N LYS A 14 1.60 12.32 2.11
CA LYS A 14 2.69 13.31 2.21
C LYS A 14 3.44 13.14 3.53
N PHE A 15 2.71 13.04 4.64
CA PHE A 15 3.31 12.81 5.95
C PHE A 15 4.22 11.58 5.96
N TRP A 16 3.75 10.43 5.44
CA TRP A 16 4.55 9.21 5.42
C TRP A 16 5.74 9.26 4.46
N PHE A 17 5.59 9.90 3.30
CA PHE A 17 6.72 10.14 2.39
C PHE A 17 7.80 11.00 3.04
N ASP A 18 7.41 12.06 3.76
CA ASP A 18 8.35 12.92 4.49
C ASP A 18 8.98 12.21 5.68
N TYR A 19 8.22 11.38 6.39
CA TYR A 19 8.67 10.62 7.55
C TYR A 19 9.77 9.62 7.18
N PHE A 20 9.58 8.86 6.11
CA PHE A 20 10.53 7.82 5.67
C PHE A 20 11.56 8.27 4.63
N LYS A 21 11.62 9.56 4.29
CA LYS A 21 12.48 10.06 3.18
C LYS A 21 13.97 9.73 3.33
N ASN A 22 14.45 9.53 4.57
CA ASN A 22 15.83 9.18 4.86
C ASN A 22 16.08 7.66 4.90
N ASP A 23 15.03 6.85 4.99
CA ASP A 23 15.12 5.39 5.10
C ASP A 23 14.85 4.70 3.76
N VAL A 24 13.91 5.24 2.97
CA VAL A 24 13.47 4.64 1.70
C VAL A 24 13.23 5.73 0.66
N GLN A 25 13.77 5.52 -0.55
CA GLN A 25 13.49 6.39 -1.69
C GLN A 25 12.00 6.33 -2.05
N ASN A 26 11.40 7.48 -2.31
CA ASN A 26 10.02 7.58 -2.76
C ASN A 26 9.89 8.46 -4.00
N HIS A 27 8.73 8.40 -4.65
CA HIS A 27 8.49 9.09 -5.91
C HIS A 27 8.02 10.53 -5.77
N MET A 28 7.73 11.02 -4.56
CA MET A 28 7.15 12.34 -4.34
C MET A 28 8.20 13.41 -4.67
N VAL A 29 7.85 14.32 -5.59
CA VAL A 29 8.64 15.52 -5.88
C VAL A 29 8.11 16.67 -5.03
N SER A 30 6.79 16.91 -5.07
CA SER A 30 6.12 17.90 -4.24
C SER A 30 4.64 17.57 -4.08
N ALA A 31 4.05 18.04 -2.98
CA ALA A 31 2.61 18.08 -2.76
C ALA A 31 2.10 19.53 -2.60
N ASP A 32 2.97 20.52 -2.81
CA ASP A 32 2.61 21.93 -2.87
C ASP A 32 2.30 22.30 -4.32
N VAL A 33 1.06 22.72 -4.58
CA VAL A 33 0.60 23.08 -5.93
C VAL A 33 1.35 24.30 -6.48
N ALA A 34 1.89 25.16 -5.62
CA ALA A 34 2.71 26.29 -6.03
C ALA A 34 4.03 25.85 -6.68
N GLU A 35 4.50 24.64 -6.40
CA GLU A 35 5.71 24.04 -6.97
C GLU A 35 5.43 23.23 -8.25
N PHE A 36 4.17 23.17 -8.70
CA PHE A 36 3.80 22.41 -9.90
C PHE A 36 4.18 23.18 -11.18
N PRO A 37 4.31 22.48 -12.33
CA PRO A 37 4.53 23.13 -13.62
C PRO A 37 3.50 24.22 -13.91
N THR A 38 3.93 25.28 -14.61
CA THR A 38 3.11 26.49 -14.85
C THR A 38 1.84 26.17 -15.65
N GLU A 39 1.92 25.14 -16.49
CA GLU A 39 0.82 24.60 -17.30
C GLU A 39 -0.34 24.06 -16.45
N LEU A 40 -0.11 23.78 -15.15
CA LEU A 40 -1.14 23.28 -14.25
C LEU A 40 -1.79 24.39 -13.40
N LYS A 41 -1.35 25.64 -13.51
CA LYS A 41 -1.88 26.75 -12.69
C LYS A 41 -3.38 26.98 -12.89
N GLU A 42 -3.92 26.77 -14.09
CA GLU A 42 -5.36 26.89 -14.34
C GLU A 42 -6.20 25.87 -13.54
N TYR A 43 -5.57 24.78 -13.06
CA TYR A 43 -6.22 23.72 -12.28
C TYR A 43 -5.94 23.83 -10.78
N GLU A 44 -5.30 24.91 -10.30
CA GLU A 44 -4.86 25.06 -8.91
C GLU A 44 -5.98 24.75 -7.91
N GLU A 45 -7.17 25.34 -8.07
CA GLU A 45 -8.33 25.11 -7.19
C GLU A 45 -8.76 23.64 -7.13
N THR A 46 -8.60 22.91 -8.24
CA THR A 46 -8.96 21.48 -8.29
C THR A 46 -7.85 20.57 -7.79
N LEU A 47 -6.59 20.99 -7.89
CA LEU A 47 -5.43 20.18 -7.51
C LEU A 47 -5.00 20.39 -6.06
N ASP A 48 -5.25 21.56 -5.51
CA ASP A 48 -4.76 21.97 -4.20
C ASP A 48 -5.18 21.00 -3.08
N GLY A 49 -4.21 20.69 -2.22
CA GLY A 49 -4.32 19.78 -1.10
C GLY A 49 -4.57 18.31 -1.44
N ARG A 50 -4.86 17.96 -2.71
CA ARG A 50 -5.34 16.62 -3.12
C ARG A 50 -4.58 15.97 -4.27
N SER A 51 -3.45 16.54 -4.65
CA SER A 51 -2.60 16.09 -5.74
C SER A 51 -1.13 16.08 -5.32
N MET A 52 -0.30 15.33 -6.03
CA MET A 52 1.16 15.32 -5.85
C MET A 52 1.86 15.30 -7.22
N LEU A 53 2.91 16.09 -7.35
CA LEU A 53 3.89 15.94 -8.41
C LEU A 53 4.83 14.78 -8.06
N VAL A 54 4.95 13.80 -8.95
CA VAL A 54 5.72 12.57 -8.71
C VAL A 54 6.64 12.24 -9.88
N LYS A 55 7.71 11.49 -9.59
CA LYS A 55 8.54 10.84 -10.61
C LYS A 55 7.80 9.62 -11.14
N LYS A 56 7.70 9.50 -12.47
CA LYS A 56 7.19 8.27 -13.10
C LYS A 56 8.10 7.10 -12.72
N ALA A 57 7.52 6.06 -12.14
CA ALA A 57 8.22 4.86 -11.71
C ALA A 57 7.82 3.65 -12.57
N ASN A 58 8.75 2.70 -12.73
CA ASN A 58 8.42 1.38 -13.24
C ASN A 58 7.86 0.57 -12.06
N VAL A 59 6.56 0.27 -12.11
CA VAL A 59 5.86 -0.41 -11.02
C VAL A 59 6.27 -1.88 -10.99
N PHE A 60 6.75 -2.35 -9.84
CA PHE A 60 6.87 -3.78 -9.58
C PHE A 60 5.45 -4.36 -9.41
N PRO A 61 5.02 -5.38 -10.19
CA PRO A 61 3.61 -5.77 -10.34
C PRO A 61 3.08 -6.62 -9.17
N VAL A 62 3.31 -6.16 -7.95
CA VAL A 62 3.03 -6.88 -6.70
C VAL A 62 2.52 -5.87 -5.67
N GLU A 63 1.49 -6.27 -4.92
CA GLU A 63 1.09 -5.52 -3.72
C GLU A 63 1.92 -5.97 -2.53
N CYS A 64 2.74 -5.06 -2.00
CA CYS A 64 3.64 -5.32 -0.87
C CYS A 64 2.90 -5.13 0.47
N ILE A 65 2.17 -6.16 0.90
CA ILE A 65 1.34 -6.09 2.11
C ILE A 65 2.12 -6.57 3.33
N VAL A 66 2.13 -5.76 4.40
CA VAL A 66 2.65 -6.13 5.72
C VAL A 66 1.52 -6.21 6.73
N ARG A 67 1.52 -7.26 7.57
CA ARG A 67 0.48 -7.50 8.59
C ARG A 67 1.09 -7.60 9.97
N GLY A 68 0.71 -6.69 10.87
CA GLY A 68 1.00 -6.81 12.31
C GLY A 68 -0.11 -7.50 13.11
N TYR A 69 -1.28 -7.69 12.50
CA TYR A 69 -2.47 -8.29 13.10
C TYR A 69 -3.15 -9.21 12.10
N ILE A 70 -3.74 -10.29 12.58
CA ILE A 70 -4.48 -11.23 11.74
C ILE A 70 -5.92 -10.78 11.52
N SER A 71 -6.25 -10.32 10.32
CA SER A 71 -7.60 -9.87 9.97
C SER A 71 -7.88 -10.01 8.48
N GLY A 72 -9.12 -9.80 8.07
CA GLY A 72 -9.54 -9.79 6.67
C GLY A 72 -9.19 -11.09 5.93
N SER A 73 -8.57 -10.99 4.76
CA SER A 73 -8.20 -12.16 3.96
C SER A 73 -7.20 -13.09 4.66
N ALA A 74 -6.30 -12.57 5.50
CA ALA A 74 -5.37 -13.38 6.26
C ALA A 74 -6.10 -14.24 7.31
N TRP A 75 -7.08 -13.67 8.01
CA TRP A 75 -7.91 -14.42 8.96
C TRP A 75 -8.69 -15.55 8.26
N LYS A 76 -9.30 -15.26 7.11
CA LYS A 76 -10.01 -16.27 6.31
C LYS A 76 -9.10 -17.42 5.86
N SER A 77 -7.87 -17.13 5.44
CA SER A 77 -6.88 -18.17 5.09
C SER A 77 -6.49 -19.01 6.30
N TYR A 78 -6.19 -18.36 7.42
CA TYR A 78 -5.81 -19.05 8.65
C TYR A 78 -6.92 -19.97 9.18
N GLN A 79 -8.19 -19.55 9.11
CA GLN A 79 -9.31 -20.42 9.51
C GLN A 79 -9.43 -21.69 8.65
N LYS A 80 -8.92 -21.67 7.40
CA LYS A 80 -9.01 -22.80 6.48
C LYS A 80 -7.95 -23.87 6.77
N ASP A 81 -6.71 -23.47 6.96
CA ASP A 81 -5.56 -24.40 7.07
C ASP A 81 -4.46 -23.95 8.05
N GLY A 82 -4.70 -22.86 8.79
CA GLY A 82 -3.75 -22.27 9.72
C GLY A 82 -2.61 -21.53 9.03
N THR A 83 -2.74 -21.16 7.76
CA THR A 83 -1.69 -20.48 7.00
C THR A 83 -2.11 -19.13 6.43
N VAL A 84 -1.13 -18.27 6.15
CA VAL A 84 -1.29 -17.02 5.41
C VAL A 84 -0.18 -16.91 4.38
N CYS A 85 -0.51 -16.87 3.09
CA CYS A 85 0.48 -16.85 2.00
C CYS A 85 1.53 -17.97 2.08
N GLY A 86 1.12 -19.16 2.55
CA GLY A 86 2.00 -20.32 2.77
C GLY A 86 2.75 -20.32 4.11
N ILE A 87 2.65 -19.26 4.91
CA ILE A 87 3.28 -19.16 6.23
C ILE A 87 2.36 -19.80 7.26
N LYS A 88 2.81 -20.85 7.96
CA LYS A 88 2.07 -21.46 9.07
C LYS A 88 2.11 -20.54 10.29
N LEU A 89 0.94 -20.27 10.87
CA LEU A 89 0.82 -19.46 12.08
C LEU A 89 0.56 -20.35 13.32
N PRO A 90 0.86 -19.84 14.53
CA PRO A 90 0.52 -20.52 15.77
C PRO A 90 -0.96 -20.85 15.86
N GLU A 91 -1.30 -21.97 16.49
CA GLU A 91 -2.68 -22.33 16.76
C GLU A 91 -3.32 -21.42 17.81
N GLY A 92 -4.65 -21.38 17.82
CA GLY A 92 -5.42 -20.66 18.85
C GLY A 92 -5.56 -19.16 18.64
N LEU A 93 -5.01 -18.59 17.56
CA LEU A 93 -5.26 -17.18 17.20
C LEU A 93 -6.76 -16.91 17.01
N ARG A 94 -7.18 -15.72 17.44
CA ARG A 94 -8.52 -15.16 17.28
C ARG A 94 -8.48 -14.03 16.25
N GLU A 95 -9.66 -13.67 15.74
CA GLU A 95 -9.76 -12.57 14.78
C GLU A 95 -9.25 -11.26 15.39
N SER A 96 -8.35 -10.59 14.67
CA SER A 96 -7.68 -9.35 15.06
C SER A 96 -6.61 -9.49 16.15
N ASP A 97 -6.16 -10.70 16.46
CA ASP A 97 -5.00 -10.90 17.34
C ASP A 97 -3.73 -10.29 16.72
N LYS A 98 -2.85 -9.79 17.59
CA LYS A 98 -1.52 -9.31 17.20
C LYS A 98 -0.65 -10.51 16.82
N LEU A 99 0.10 -10.37 15.74
CA LEU A 99 1.10 -11.35 15.33
C LEU A 99 2.40 -11.13 16.09
N ASP A 100 3.13 -12.21 16.38
CA ASP A 100 4.41 -12.15 17.09
C ASP A 100 5.42 -11.27 16.34
N GLU A 101 5.45 -11.41 15.01
CA GLU A 101 6.25 -10.59 14.10
C GLU A 101 5.40 -10.11 12.91
N PRO A 102 5.68 -8.92 12.35
CA PRO A 102 5.03 -8.47 11.12
C PRO A 102 5.29 -9.44 9.97
N LEU A 103 4.22 -9.87 9.28
CA LEU A 103 4.32 -10.77 8.14
C LEU A 103 4.27 -10.01 6.83
N PHE A 104 5.18 -10.34 5.91
CA PHE A 104 5.08 -9.92 4.52
C PHE A 104 4.23 -10.93 3.74
N THR A 105 3.09 -10.48 3.22
CA THR A 105 2.05 -11.33 2.62
C THR A 105 1.66 -10.81 1.24
N PRO A 106 2.52 -10.99 0.23
CA PRO A 106 2.33 -10.37 -1.07
C PRO A 106 1.07 -10.86 -1.79
N SER A 107 0.51 -10.03 -2.66
CA SER A 107 -0.49 -10.46 -3.63
C SER A 107 -0.12 -10.04 -5.05
N THR A 108 -0.64 -10.77 -6.05
CA THR A 108 -0.57 -10.33 -7.44
C THR A 108 -1.25 -8.98 -7.60
N LYS A 109 -0.78 -8.16 -8.53
CA LYS A 109 -1.53 -7.00 -8.99
C LYS A 109 -2.39 -7.40 -10.19
N ALA A 110 -3.70 -7.54 -10.00
CA ALA A 110 -4.61 -7.91 -11.08
C ALA A 110 -5.09 -6.66 -11.85
N ASP A 111 -5.01 -6.68 -13.19
CA ASP A 111 -5.53 -5.59 -14.03
C ASP A 111 -7.07 -5.53 -13.99
N THR A 112 -7.72 -6.67 -13.76
CA THR A 112 -9.16 -6.80 -13.53
C THR A 112 -9.43 -7.94 -12.53
N GLY A 113 -10.44 -7.79 -11.66
CA GLY A 113 -10.76 -8.78 -10.63
C GLY A 113 -10.12 -8.48 -9.25
N HIS A 114 -10.04 -9.49 -8.40
CA HIS A 114 -9.44 -9.38 -7.06
C HIS A 114 -7.97 -9.84 -7.07
N ASP A 115 -7.13 -9.12 -6.33
CA ASP A 115 -5.75 -9.55 -6.09
C ASP A 115 -5.69 -10.89 -5.36
N ILE A 116 -4.75 -11.75 -5.78
CA ILE A 116 -4.59 -13.10 -5.26
C ILE A 116 -3.35 -13.13 -4.37
N ASN A 117 -3.51 -13.56 -3.12
CA ASN A 117 -2.41 -13.80 -2.20
C ASN A 117 -1.43 -14.83 -2.81
N ILE A 118 -0.14 -14.51 -2.81
CA ILE A 118 0.93 -15.38 -3.31
C ILE A 118 1.97 -15.61 -2.22
N SER A 119 2.68 -16.74 -2.28
CA SER A 119 3.83 -16.95 -1.40
C SER A 119 5.00 -16.07 -1.83
N PHE A 120 5.95 -15.87 -0.92
CA PHE A 120 7.18 -15.15 -1.23
C PHE A 120 7.95 -15.80 -2.39
N GLU A 121 7.97 -17.13 -2.46
CA GLU A 121 8.64 -17.88 -3.53
C GLU A 121 8.09 -17.54 -4.92
N VAL A 122 6.76 -17.40 -5.04
CA VAL A 122 6.10 -17.07 -6.31
C VAL A 122 6.52 -15.68 -6.84
N LEU A 123 6.95 -14.76 -5.97
CA LEU A 123 7.47 -13.46 -6.38
C LEU A 123 8.75 -13.58 -7.23
N PHE A 124 9.62 -14.54 -6.91
CA PHE A 124 10.94 -14.64 -7.52
C PHE A 124 10.97 -15.54 -8.76
N PHE A 125 9.99 -16.42 -8.94
CA PHE A 125 9.89 -17.25 -10.15
C PHE A 125 9.32 -16.53 -11.38
N LYS A 126 8.79 -15.30 -11.21
CA LYS A 126 8.17 -14.51 -12.30
C LYS A 126 9.03 -13.34 -12.81
N ASN A 127 10.28 -13.21 -12.37
CA ASN A 127 11.22 -12.20 -12.87
C ASN A 127 12.40 -12.85 -13.60
#